data_AF-A0A7C7ELG3-F1
#
_entry.id   AF-A0A7C7ELG3-F1
#
_cell.length_a   1.000
_cell.length_b   1.000
_cell.length_c   1.000
_cell.angle_alpha   90.00
_cell.angle_beta   90.00
_cell.angle_gamma   90.00
#
_symmetry.space_group_name_H-M   'P 1'
#
loop_
_entity.id
_entity.type
_entity.pdbx_description
1 polymer ?
#
loop_
_entity_poly.entity_id
_entity_poly.type
_entity_poly.pdbx_seq_one_letter_code
_entity_poly.pdbx_strand_id
1 'polypeptide(L)'
;MAEKKYDESSIQILEGLEAVRKRPGMYIGSTDGRGLHHLVWEIVDNAMDEVLAGFGDEIQVTIKKDNSIEVIDNGRGMPYKMHPSGVPTTQVIFTVLHAGGKFGTEGGYKVAGGLHGVGSSVVNALSTSLEVTVYKDGGIFRQRFEDGGKKIFPLERIGDSKKTGTTVWFKPDPKIFSTTIYNYDTIKERLKESAFLIRGLKIVLHDERKNIKETFKYDEGIKAYVKQLNHGKEALQEVVDINYIYKTQKKDEIEIEVALQYTDGYQENIISFVNNVRTKDGGSHEVGFKSGLTKVINDYARKYGILKEKDNNLDGVD
;
A
#
# COMPACT_ATOMS: atom_id res chain seq x y z
N MET A 1 -12.01 -35.08 -34.70
CA MET A 1 -11.30 -34.43 -33.57
C MET A 1 -11.14 -35.48 -32.50
N ALA A 2 -9.93 -35.72 -31.98
CA ALA A 2 -9.75 -36.68 -30.89
C ALA A 2 -10.50 -36.19 -29.65
N GLU A 3 -11.32 -37.04 -29.04
CA GLU A 3 -11.98 -36.74 -27.76
C GLU A 3 -10.91 -36.41 -26.71
N LYS A 4 -11.02 -35.21 -26.12
CA LYS A 4 -10.21 -34.88 -24.94
C LYS A 4 -10.71 -35.73 -23.79
N LYS A 5 -9.94 -36.75 -23.45
CA LYS A 5 -10.19 -37.62 -22.30
C LYS A 5 -10.10 -36.79 -21.01
N TYR A 6 -11.24 -36.59 -20.35
CA TYR A 6 -11.32 -35.95 -19.04
C TYR A 6 -11.35 -37.05 -17.98
N ASP A 7 -10.18 -37.32 -17.41
CA ASP A 7 -9.96 -38.32 -16.36
C ASP A 7 -9.15 -37.71 -15.20
N GLU A 8 -8.75 -38.53 -14.22
CA GLU A 8 -8.04 -38.08 -13.02
C GLU A 8 -6.75 -37.32 -13.36
N SER A 9 -6.10 -37.64 -14.48
CA SER A 9 -4.89 -36.95 -14.94
C SER A 9 -5.14 -35.53 -15.47
N SER A 10 -6.41 -35.17 -15.72
CA SER A 10 -6.82 -33.83 -16.14
C SER A 10 -6.85 -32.84 -14.97
N ILE A 11 -6.81 -33.32 -13.73
CA ILE A 11 -6.82 -32.48 -12.53
C ILE A 11 -5.38 -32.06 -12.21
N GLN A 12 -5.11 -30.74 -12.25
CA GLN A 12 -3.80 -30.17 -11.96
C GLN A 12 -3.83 -29.42 -10.64
N ILE A 13 -2.86 -29.72 -9.76
CA ILE A 13 -2.60 -28.97 -8.53
C ILE A 13 -1.45 -28.00 -8.83
N LEU A 14 -1.68 -26.72 -8.58
CA LEU A 14 -0.64 -25.69 -8.70
C LEU A 14 -0.09 -25.40 -7.30
N GLU A 15 1.16 -25.73 -7.05
CA GLU A 15 1.79 -25.56 -5.75
C GLU A 15 2.44 -24.17 -5.59
N GLY A 16 2.27 -23.58 -4.41
CA GLY A 16 2.94 -22.34 -4.01
C GLY A 16 2.81 -21.20 -5.03
N LEU A 17 3.94 -20.68 -5.48
CA LEU A 17 4.00 -19.52 -6.39
C LEU A 17 3.57 -19.84 -7.83
N GLU A 18 3.44 -21.12 -8.21
CA GLU A 18 3.00 -21.49 -9.55
C GLU A 18 1.57 -21.03 -9.84
N ALA A 19 0.70 -21.08 -8.83
CA ALA A 19 -0.67 -20.58 -8.93
C ALA A 19 -0.70 -19.08 -9.30
N VAL A 20 0.15 -18.28 -8.65
CA VAL A 20 0.29 -16.84 -8.92
C VAL A 20 0.75 -16.59 -10.35
N ARG A 21 1.79 -17.29 -10.81
CA ARG A 21 2.33 -17.14 -12.18
C ARG A 21 1.32 -17.57 -13.25
N LYS A 22 0.50 -18.59 -12.96
CA LYS A 22 -0.52 -19.08 -13.90
C LYS A 22 -1.76 -18.17 -13.96
N ARG A 23 -2.07 -17.47 -12.88
CA ARG A 23 -3.25 -16.61 -12.71
C ARG A 23 -2.90 -15.27 -12.05
N PRO A 24 -2.00 -14.46 -12.63
CA PRO A 24 -1.52 -13.22 -11.99
C PRO A 24 -2.64 -12.22 -11.75
N GLY A 25 -3.63 -12.14 -12.65
CA GLY A 25 -4.77 -11.21 -12.50
C GLY A 25 -5.60 -11.43 -11.23
N MET A 26 -5.60 -12.62 -10.64
CA MET A 26 -6.28 -12.88 -9.36
C MET A 26 -5.59 -12.16 -8.19
N TYR A 27 -4.27 -11.93 -8.28
CA TYR A 27 -3.47 -11.35 -7.20
C TYR A 27 -3.16 -9.87 -7.43
N ILE A 28 -2.92 -9.46 -8.68
CA ILE A 28 -2.51 -8.09 -9.03
C ILE A 28 -3.49 -7.38 -9.97
N GLY A 29 -4.68 -7.96 -10.18
CA GLY A 29 -5.77 -7.42 -10.99
C GLY A 29 -5.57 -7.54 -12.51
N SER A 30 -4.36 -7.32 -13.02
CA SER A 30 -4.04 -7.37 -14.46
C SER A 30 -2.55 -7.63 -14.68
N THR A 31 -2.13 -7.86 -15.93
CA THR A 31 -0.70 -7.94 -16.33
C THR A 31 -0.29 -6.80 -17.25
N ASP A 32 -1.11 -5.74 -17.31
CA ASP A 32 -0.78 -4.47 -17.97
C ASP A 32 0.01 -3.55 -17.01
N GLY A 33 0.20 -2.30 -17.41
CA GLY A 33 0.87 -1.29 -16.59
C GLY A 33 0.29 -1.16 -15.18
N ARG A 34 -1.02 -1.31 -14.97
CA ARG A 34 -1.63 -1.24 -13.62
C ARG A 34 -1.13 -2.35 -12.72
N GLY A 35 -1.13 -3.59 -13.22
CA GLY A 35 -0.61 -4.74 -12.48
C GLY A 35 0.89 -4.64 -12.21
N LEU A 36 1.65 -4.10 -13.17
CA LEU A 36 3.09 -3.86 -13.01
C LEU A 36 3.37 -2.92 -11.83
N HIS A 37 2.66 -1.78 -11.76
CA HIS A 37 2.80 -0.84 -10.65
C HIS A 37 2.29 -1.42 -9.33
N HIS A 38 1.35 -2.36 -9.37
CA HIS A 38 0.87 -3.06 -8.17
C HIS A 38 1.99 -3.77 -7.42
N LEU A 39 3.01 -4.28 -8.13
CA LEU A 39 4.19 -4.86 -7.47
C LEU A 39 4.95 -3.85 -6.60
N VAL A 40 4.97 -2.58 -7.01
CA VAL A 40 5.60 -1.50 -6.24
C VAL A 40 4.78 -1.21 -5.00
N TRP A 41 3.44 -1.16 -5.13
CA TRP A 41 2.54 -0.90 -4.02
C TRP A 41 2.68 -1.95 -2.93
N GLU A 42 2.73 -3.23 -3.27
CA GLU A 42 2.90 -4.32 -2.29
C GLU A 42 4.15 -4.17 -1.43
N ILE A 43 5.28 -3.74 -2.02
CA ILE A 43 6.51 -3.55 -1.26
C ILE A 43 6.49 -2.23 -0.47
N VAL A 44 5.97 -1.15 -1.07
CA VAL A 44 5.84 0.15 -0.40
C VAL A 44 4.87 0.07 0.78
N ASP A 45 3.71 -0.55 0.62
CA ASP A 45 2.69 -0.70 1.66
C ASP A 45 3.25 -1.53 2.84
N ASN A 46 4.11 -2.52 2.58
CA ASN A 46 4.83 -3.22 3.66
C ASN A 46 5.80 -2.32 4.44
N ALA A 47 6.49 -1.39 3.76
CA ALA A 47 7.33 -0.39 4.41
C ALA A 47 6.48 0.63 5.19
N MET A 48 5.35 1.06 4.64
CA MET A 48 4.39 1.94 5.31
C MET A 48 3.82 1.31 6.59
N ASP A 49 3.58 0.00 6.59
CA ASP A 49 3.10 -0.73 7.77
C ASP A 49 4.13 -0.73 8.92
N GLU A 50 5.43 -0.68 8.64
CA GLU A 50 6.45 -0.46 9.69
C GLU A 50 6.31 0.92 10.33
N VAL A 51 6.13 1.96 9.50
CA VAL A 51 5.97 3.34 9.95
C VAL A 51 4.68 3.49 10.77
N LEU A 52 3.58 2.89 10.32
CA LEU A 52 2.31 2.84 11.07
C LEU A 52 2.43 2.12 12.41
N ALA A 53 3.31 1.11 12.50
CA ALA A 53 3.64 0.45 13.75
C ALA A 53 4.59 1.27 14.64
N GLY A 54 4.99 2.47 14.22
CA GLY A 54 5.88 3.38 14.95
C GLY A 54 7.37 3.12 14.73
N PHE A 55 7.74 2.41 13.65
CA PHE A 55 9.13 2.08 13.34
C PHE A 55 9.54 2.63 11.98
N GLY A 56 10.60 3.45 11.99
CA GLY A 56 11.07 4.12 10.80
C GLY A 56 10.27 5.38 10.48
N ASP A 57 10.89 6.26 9.71
CA ASP A 57 10.39 7.58 9.32
C ASP A 57 10.83 7.97 7.90
N GLU A 58 11.51 7.06 7.19
CA GLU A 58 12.01 7.27 5.84
C GLU A 58 11.82 6.04 4.97
N ILE A 59 11.21 6.25 3.79
CA ILE A 59 11.11 5.26 2.71
C ILE A 59 11.74 5.84 1.46
N GLN A 60 12.60 5.06 0.80
CA GLN A 60 13.16 5.42 -0.51
C GLN A 60 12.70 4.41 -1.56
N VAL A 61 12.17 4.91 -2.67
CA VAL A 61 11.84 4.12 -3.86
C VAL A 61 12.73 4.58 -5.00
N THR A 62 13.44 3.64 -5.61
CA THR A 62 14.32 3.90 -6.75
C THR A 62 13.87 3.08 -7.95
N ILE A 63 13.58 3.76 -9.06
CA ILE A 63 13.46 3.14 -10.38
C ILE A 63 14.86 3.10 -10.98
N LYS A 64 15.44 1.90 -11.07
CA LYS A 64 16.82 1.74 -11.55
C LYS A 64 16.87 1.84 -13.07
N LYS A 65 18.08 2.04 -13.61
CA LYS A 65 18.31 2.20 -15.07
C LYS A 65 17.75 1.05 -15.92
N ASP A 66 17.72 -0.16 -15.38
CA ASP A 66 17.22 -1.35 -16.07
C ASP A 66 15.72 -1.63 -15.83
N ASN A 67 14.98 -0.65 -15.31
CA ASN A 67 13.58 -0.74 -14.89
C ASN A 67 13.30 -1.76 -13.78
N SER A 68 14.32 -2.18 -13.02
CA SER A 68 14.09 -2.80 -11.72
C SER A 68 13.68 -1.74 -10.67
N ILE A 69 13.05 -2.20 -9.61
CA ILE A 69 12.60 -1.35 -8.49
C ILE A 69 13.38 -1.73 -7.25
N GLU A 70 13.78 -0.72 -6.49
CA GLU A 70 14.35 -0.86 -5.15
C GLU A 70 13.50 -0.05 -4.17
N VAL A 71 13.06 -0.68 -3.09
CA VAL A 71 12.38 -0.02 -1.98
C VAL A 71 13.21 -0.23 -0.72
N ILE A 72 13.49 0.85 -0.01
CA ILE A 72 14.27 0.86 1.24
C ILE A 72 13.41 1.50 2.31
N ASP A 73 13.29 0.84 3.46
CA ASP A 73 12.75 1.41 4.69
C ASP A 73 13.81 1.42 5.79
N ASN A 74 13.62 2.27 6.79
CA ASN A 74 14.41 2.27 8.03
C ASN A 74 13.60 1.73 9.22
N GLY A 75 12.70 0.79 8.99
CA GLY A 75 11.90 0.13 10.02
C GLY A 75 12.71 -0.88 10.85
N ARG A 76 12.03 -1.88 11.42
CA ARG A 76 12.67 -2.90 12.28
C ARG A 76 13.55 -3.88 11.52
N GLY A 77 13.37 -3.99 10.21
CA GLY A 77 13.92 -5.07 9.37
C GLY A 77 13.16 -6.39 9.52
N MET A 78 12.95 -7.09 8.40
CA MET A 78 12.26 -8.40 8.39
C MET A 78 12.93 -9.41 9.34
N PRO A 79 12.17 -10.34 9.95
CA PRO A 79 12.77 -11.47 10.62
C PRO A 79 13.55 -12.32 9.61
N TYR A 80 14.82 -12.60 9.91
CA TYR A 80 15.72 -13.34 9.02
C TYR A 80 16.16 -14.70 9.58
N LYS A 81 16.03 -14.90 10.90
CA LYS A 81 16.39 -16.15 11.58
C LYS A 81 15.52 -17.31 11.09
N MET A 82 15.97 -18.53 11.39
CA MET A 82 15.28 -19.76 11.02
C MET A 82 13.83 -19.77 11.53
N HIS A 83 12.89 -19.97 10.62
CA HIS A 83 11.48 -20.17 10.95
C HIS A 83 11.26 -21.60 11.48
N PRO A 84 10.22 -21.88 12.29
CA PRO A 84 9.89 -23.24 12.73
C PRO A 84 9.70 -24.27 11.62
N SER A 85 9.45 -23.83 10.38
CA SER A 85 9.40 -24.72 9.20
C SER A 85 10.77 -25.19 8.69
N GLY A 86 11.88 -24.73 9.30
CA GLY A 86 13.24 -25.18 8.95
C GLY A 86 13.91 -24.40 7.83
N VAL A 87 13.37 -23.26 7.40
CA VAL A 87 14.00 -22.34 6.43
C VAL A 87 14.06 -20.91 6.98
N PRO A 88 14.95 -20.02 6.49
CA PRO A 88 14.98 -18.62 6.92
C PRO A 88 13.62 -17.95 6.81
N THR A 89 13.25 -17.11 7.79
CA THR A 89 11.93 -16.44 7.77
C THR A 89 11.74 -15.54 6.54
N THR A 90 12.81 -14.93 6.01
CA THR A 90 12.79 -14.21 4.73
C THR A 90 12.34 -15.11 3.58
N GLN A 91 12.81 -16.36 3.53
CA GLN A 91 12.37 -17.31 2.52
C GLN A 91 10.87 -17.58 2.64
N VAL A 92 10.36 -17.82 3.86
CA VAL A 92 8.93 -18.04 4.09
C VAL A 92 8.09 -16.88 3.56
N ILE A 93 8.46 -15.64 3.89
CA ILE A 93 7.76 -14.42 3.47
C ILE A 93 7.69 -14.29 1.93
N PHE A 94 8.78 -14.65 1.24
CA PHE A 94 8.87 -14.48 -0.21
C PHE A 94 8.46 -15.71 -1.03
N THR A 95 8.24 -16.88 -0.43
CA THR A 95 7.91 -18.12 -1.18
C THR A 95 6.64 -18.83 -0.74
N VAL A 96 6.05 -18.45 0.39
CA VAL A 96 4.82 -19.07 0.91
C VAL A 96 3.68 -18.04 0.83
N LEU A 97 2.58 -18.44 0.20
CA LEU A 97 1.34 -17.66 0.21
C LEU A 97 0.67 -17.78 1.58
N HIS A 98 0.00 -16.71 2.02
CA HIS A 98 -0.64 -16.65 3.33
C HIS A 98 0.33 -16.87 4.49
N ALA A 99 1.53 -16.31 4.37
CA ALA A 99 2.52 -16.28 5.43
C ALA A 99 2.87 -14.82 5.78
N GLY A 100 2.77 -14.46 7.05
CA GLY A 100 3.03 -13.09 7.49
C GLY A 100 2.72 -12.88 8.96
N GLY A 101 3.21 -11.77 9.50
CA GLY A 101 2.95 -11.37 10.89
C GLY A 101 1.60 -10.68 11.10
N LYS A 102 0.82 -10.41 10.04
CA LYS A 102 -0.32 -9.48 10.05
C LYS A 102 -1.69 -10.15 10.18
N PHE A 103 -1.75 -11.40 10.65
CA PHE A 103 -3.00 -12.19 10.74
C PHE A 103 -3.81 -11.98 12.05
N GLY A 104 -3.29 -11.20 13.00
CA GLY A 104 -3.98 -10.89 14.25
C GLY A 104 -3.37 -9.69 14.96
N THR A 105 -4.08 -9.14 15.95
CA THR A 105 -3.64 -7.98 16.74
C THR A 105 -2.43 -8.26 17.64
N GLU A 106 -2.14 -9.54 17.92
CA GLU A 106 -0.94 -9.99 18.64
C GLU A 106 0.32 -9.98 17.74
N GLY A 107 0.14 -9.92 16.42
CA GLY A 107 1.18 -10.06 15.43
C GLY A 107 1.94 -8.78 15.13
N GLY A 108 2.64 -8.19 16.10
CA GLY A 108 3.65 -7.13 15.90
C GLY A 108 3.24 -5.82 15.19
N TYR A 109 2.01 -5.71 14.67
CA TYR A 109 1.41 -4.57 13.98
C TYR A 109 0.02 -4.34 14.56
N LYS A 110 -0.18 -3.20 15.22
CA LYS A 110 -1.48 -2.83 15.81
C LYS A 110 -2.51 -2.45 14.73
N VAL A 111 -2.04 -1.80 13.66
CA VAL A 111 -2.79 -1.41 12.47
C VAL A 111 -1.88 -1.64 11.26
N ALA A 112 -2.41 -2.24 10.19
CA ALA A 112 -1.69 -2.48 8.95
C ALA A 112 -2.67 -2.47 7.76
N GLY A 113 -2.19 -2.06 6.59
CA GLY A 113 -2.88 -2.21 5.31
C GLY A 113 -2.80 -3.63 4.78
N GLY A 114 -1.64 -4.29 4.91
CA GLY A 114 -1.44 -5.66 4.46
C GLY A 114 -2.04 -6.70 5.41
N LEU A 115 -3.05 -7.47 4.97
CA LEU A 115 -3.71 -8.47 5.82
C LEU A 115 -3.68 -9.90 5.25
N HIS A 116 -3.41 -10.06 3.97
CA HIS A 116 -3.53 -11.35 3.28
C HIS A 116 -2.29 -12.26 3.40
N GLY A 117 -1.12 -11.68 3.71
CA GLY A 117 0.16 -12.40 3.76
C GLY A 117 0.59 -12.97 2.40
N VAL A 118 0.29 -12.27 1.30
CA VAL A 118 0.64 -12.71 -0.07
C VAL A 118 1.46 -11.69 -0.87
N GLY A 119 1.49 -10.42 -0.48
CA GLY A 119 2.07 -9.34 -1.29
C GLY A 119 3.51 -9.60 -1.74
N SER A 120 4.42 -9.77 -0.79
CA SER A 120 5.85 -10.02 -1.07
C SER A 120 6.10 -11.30 -1.87
N SER A 121 5.35 -12.37 -1.59
CA SER A 121 5.47 -13.63 -2.31
C SER A 121 4.92 -13.54 -3.73
N VAL A 122 3.87 -12.75 -3.97
CA VAL A 122 3.37 -12.40 -5.31
C VAL A 122 4.41 -11.59 -6.09
N VAL A 123 5.04 -10.59 -5.47
CA VAL A 123 6.13 -9.81 -6.11
C VAL A 123 7.28 -10.72 -6.52
N ASN A 124 7.71 -11.64 -5.65
CA ASN A 124 8.74 -12.63 -5.99
C ASN A 124 8.29 -13.54 -7.14
N ALA A 125 7.07 -14.08 -7.06
CA ALA A 125 6.50 -14.97 -8.07
C ALA A 125 6.47 -14.33 -9.46
N LEU A 126 6.23 -13.03 -9.54
CA LEU A 126 6.09 -12.29 -10.80
C LEU A 126 7.38 -11.56 -11.22
N SER A 127 8.50 -11.88 -10.58
CA SER A 127 9.83 -11.31 -10.89
C SER A 127 10.76 -12.35 -11.51
N THR A 128 11.65 -11.90 -12.41
CA THR A 128 12.80 -12.70 -12.87
C THR A 128 13.82 -12.91 -11.77
N SER A 129 14.02 -11.88 -10.94
CA SER A 129 14.93 -11.87 -9.81
C SER A 129 14.41 -10.93 -8.72
N LEU A 130 14.61 -11.33 -7.47
CA LEU A 130 14.32 -10.54 -6.29
C LEU A 130 15.46 -10.71 -5.29
N GLU A 131 15.85 -9.64 -4.63
CA GLU A 131 16.83 -9.65 -3.54
C GLU A 131 16.27 -8.87 -2.35
N VAL A 132 16.35 -9.48 -1.17
CA VAL A 132 16.06 -8.80 0.09
C VAL A 132 17.36 -8.65 0.87
N THR A 133 17.62 -7.44 1.33
CA THR A 133 18.70 -7.11 2.27
C THR A 133 18.08 -6.58 3.56
N VAL A 134 18.33 -7.27 4.67
CA VAL A 134 17.82 -6.95 6.00
C VAL A 134 18.95 -6.38 6.85
N TYR A 135 18.71 -5.22 7.45
CA TYR A 135 19.57 -4.63 8.47
C TYR A 135 18.93 -4.88 9.83
N LYS A 136 19.52 -5.77 10.65
CA LYS A 136 18.96 -6.17 11.95
C LYS A 136 20.06 -6.82 12.80
N ASP A 137 19.92 -6.79 14.13
CA ASP A 137 20.81 -7.47 15.08
C ASP A 137 22.32 -7.16 14.86
N GLY A 138 22.64 -5.94 14.41
CA GLY A 138 24.03 -5.50 14.14
C GLY A 138 24.63 -5.98 12.80
N GLY A 139 23.86 -6.75 12.00
CA GLY A 139 24.32 -7.36 10.77
C GLY A 139 23.57 -6.90 9.52
N ILE A 140 24.14 -7.23 8.36
CA ILE A 140 23.52 -7.10 7.04
C ILE A 140 23.29 -8.51 6.50
N PHE A 141 22.05 -8.89 6.27
CA PHE A 141 21.67 -10.22 5.80
C PHE A 141 20.99 -10.13 4.45
N ARG A 142 21.47 -10.89 3.47
CA ARG A 142 20.98 -10.84 2.09
C ARG A 142 20.49 -12.20 1.64
N GLN A 143 19.33 -12.23 0.98
CA GLN A 143 18.82 -13.42 0.31
C GLN A 143 18.33 -13.05 -1.10
N ARG A 144 18.67 -13.90 -2.07
CA ARG A 144 18.29 -13.73 -3.48
C ARG A 144 17.36 -14.85 -3.92
N PHE A 145 16.48 -14.51 -4.86
CA PHE A 145 15.51 -15.39 -5.50
C PHE A 145 15.55 -15.15 -7.01
N GLU A 146 15.36 -16.20 -7.80
CA GLU A 146 15.32 -16.15 -9.26
C GLU A 146 14.19 -17.04 -9.79
N ASP A 147 13.80 -16.80 -11.05
CA ASP A 147 12.80 -17.57 -11.79
C ASP A 147 11.45 -17.66 -11.06
N GLY A 148 10.89 -16.51 -10.70
CA GLY A 148 9.61 -16.45 -10.00
C GLY A 148 9.62 -17.10 -8.62
N GLY A 149 10.75 -17.00 -7.91
CA GLY A 149 10.93 -17.59 -6.59
C GLY A 149 11.21 -19.09 -6.56
N LYS A 150 11.39 -19.74 -7.72
CA LYS A 150 11.73 -21.18 -7.80
C LYS A 150 13.17 -21.47 -7.37
N LYS A 151 14.10 -20.59 -7.75
CA LYS A 151 15.51 -20.72 -7.39
C LYS A 151 15.78 -19.82 -6.19
N ILE A 152 16.09 -20.46 -5.06
CA ILE A 152 16.28 -19.80 -3.77
C ILE A 152 17.75 -19.91 -3.38
N PHE A 153 18.41 -18.78 -3.14
CA PHE A 153 19.78 -18.75 -2.66
C PHE A 153 19.80 -18.76 -1.12
N PRO A 154 20.87 -19.26 -0.49
CA PRO A 154 21.00 -19.23 0.97
C PRO A 154 20.97 -17.79 1.49
N LEU A 155 20.48 -17.61 2.71
CA LEU A 155 20.62 -16.35 3.42
C LEU A 155 22.08 -16.16 3.86
N GLU A 156 22.69 -15.06 3.44
CA GLU A 156 24.10 -14.76 3.72
C GLU A 156 24.21 -13.53 4.62
N ARG A 157 25.09 -13.57 5.63
CA ARG A 157 25.53 -12.35 6.31
C ARG A 157 26.65 -11.73 5.48
N ILE A 158 26.40 -10.52 4.95
CA ILE A 158 27.31 -9.84 4.03
C ILE A 158 28.10 -8.69 4.68
N GLY A 159 27.84 -8.41 5.97
CA GLY A 159 28.58 -7.40 6.73
C GLY A 159 27.93 -7.04 8.05
N ASP A 160 28.44 -5.96 8.65
CA ASP A 160 27.96 -5.37 9.89
C ASP A 160 27.29 -4.02 9.63
N SER A 161 26.29 -3.68 10.42
CA SER A 161 25.60 -2.40 10.33
C SER A 161 24.98 -2.00 11.66
N LYS A 162 25.01 -0.70 11.96
CA LYS A 162 24.27 -0.11 13.08
C LYS A 162 22.84 0.30 12.70
N LYS A 163 22.50 0.22 11.41
CA LYS A 163 21.18 0.58 10.88
C LYS A 163 20.19 -0.56 11.09
N THR A 164 18.90 -0.22 11.08
CA THR A 164 17.80 -1.18 10.94
C THR A 164 17.01 -0.87 9.67
N GLY A 165 16.27 -1.86 9.17
CA GLY A 165 15.37 -1.70 8.04
C GLY A 165 15.47 -2.82 7.03
N THR A 166 14.72 -2.68 5.94
CA THR A 166 14.72 -3.63 4.83
C THR A 166 14.96 -2.91 3.52
N THR A 167 15.73 -3.55 2.64
CA THR A 167 15.81 -3.21 1.23
C THR A 167 15.26 -4.38 0.42
N VAL A 168 14.29 -4.12 -0.44
CA VAL A 168 13.78 -5.09 -1.41
C VAL A 168 14.04 -4.55 -2.80
N TRP A 169 14.80 -5.31 -3.57
CA TRP A 169 15.04 -5.07 -4.98
C TRP A 169 14.36 -6.16 -5.81
N PHE A 170 13.67 -5.80 -6.89
CA PHE A 170 13.07 -6.78 -7.78
C PHE A 170 13.03 -6.33 -9.23
N LYS A 171 13.06 -7.32 -10.14
CA LYS A 171 12.97 -7.11 -11.58
C LYS A 171 11.78 -7.86 -12.17
N PRO A 172 10.74 -7.17 -12.66
CA PRO A 172 9.50 -7.81 -13.14
C PRO A 172 9.76 -8.76 -14.32
N ASP A 173 8.97 -9.84 -14.40
CA ASP A 173 9.13 -10.87 -15.44
C ASP A 173 8.49 -10.41 -16.78
N PRO A 174 9.29 -10.16 -17.85
CA PRO A 174 8.75 -9.74 -19.15
C PRO A 174 7.94 -10.82 -19.85
N LYS A 175 7.96 -12.08 -19.37
CA LYS A 175 7.09 -13.15 -19.88
C LYS A 175 5.67 -13.06 -19.34
N ILE A 176 5.45 -12.33 -18.25
CA ILE A 176 4.15 -12.19 -17.59
C ILE A 176 3.49 -10.86 -17.97
N PHE A 177 4.24 -9.77 -17.94
CA PHE A 177 3.71 -8.44 -18.16
C PHE A 177 3.78 -8.02 -19.62
N SER A 178 2.76 -7.30 -20.10
CA SER A 178 2.79 -6.71 -21.45
C SER A 178 3.79 -5.54 -21.57
N THR A 179 4.21 -4.97 -20.44
CA THR A 179 5.27 -3.97 -20.34
C THR A 179 6.01 -4.15 -19.01
N THR A 180 7.31 -3.87 -19.00
CA THR A 180 8.13 -3.81 -17.78
C THR A 180 8.69 -2.41 -17.54
N ILE A 181 8.14 -1.39 -18.22
CA ILE A 181 8.56 0.00 -18.09
C ILE A 181 7.65 0.71 -17.09
N TYR A 182 8.22 1.11 -15.96
CA TYR A 182 7.50 1.86 -14.93
C TYR A 182 7.25 3.31 -15.34
N ASN A 183 6.04 3.79 -15.08
CA ASN A 183 5.67 5.18 -15.26
C ASN A 183 6.02 5.98 -13.99
N TYR A 184 6.93 6.95 -14.14
CA TYR A 184 7.41 7.77 -13.03
C TYR A 184 6.29 8.52 -12.33
N ASP A 185 5.43 9.20 -13.09
CA ASP A 185 4.36 10.03 -12.53
C ASP A 185 3.33 9.20 -11.76
N THR A 186 3.07 7.97 -12.20
CA THR A 186 2.19 7.02 -11.48
C THR A 186 2.75 6.67 -10.11
N ILE A 187 4.06 6.38 -10.02
CA ILE A 187 4.74 6.11 -8.74
C ILE A 187 4.78 7.38 -7.90
N LYS A 188 5.13 8.52 -8.49
CA LYS A 188 5.18 9.82 -7.83
C LYS A 188 3.86 10.16 -7.15
N GLU A 189 2.74 10.13 -7.88
CA GLU A 189 1.44 10.51 -7.32
C GLU A 189 1.03 9.60 -6.16
N ARG A 190 1.26 8.28 -6.28
CA ARG A 190 0.96 7.35 -5.18
C ARG A 190 1.84 7.58 -3.96
N LEU A 191 3.15 7.77 -4.13
CA LEU A 191 4.07 8.05 -3.02
C LEU A 191 3.78 9.40 -2.37
N LYS A 192 3.40 10.40 -3.17
CA LYS A 192 3.01 11.72 -2.67
C LYS A 192 1.73 11.63 -1.81
N GLU A 193 0.73 10.88 -2.28
CA GLU A 193 -0.48 10.56 -1.51
C GLU A 193 -0.12 9.85 -0.20
N SER A 194 0.72 8.81 -0.24
CA SER A 194 1.19 8.09 0.95
C SER A 194 1.88 9.00 1.98
N ALA A 195 2.68 9.97 1.52
CA ALA A 195 3.36 10.93 2.40
C ALA A 195 2.39 11.93 3.06
N PHE A 196 1.22 12.18 2.49
CA PHE A 196 0.17 12.96 3.17
C PHE A 196 -0.55 12.17 4.25
N LEU A 197 -0.70 10.87 4.07
CA LEU A 197 -1.45 10.00 4.98
C LEU A 197 -0.69 9.70 6.27
N ILE A 198 0.64 9.75 6.24
CA ILE A 198 1.47 9.61 7.45
C ILE A 198 2.22 10.91 7.72
N ARG A 199 1.74 11.66 8.72
CA ARG A 199 2.37 12.91 9.15
C ARG A 199 3.84 12.69 9.48
N GLY A 200 4.70 13.50 8.88
CA GLY A 200 6.14 13.49 9.15
C GLY A 200 6.95 12.39 8.45
N LEU A 201 6.30 11.42 7.77
CA LEU A 201 7.00 10.43 6.97
C LEU A 201 7.70 11.09 5.78
N LYS A 202 8.99 10.79 5.62
CA LYS A 202 9.78 11.19 4.47
C LYS A 202 9.77 10.08 3.41
N ILE A 203 9.27 10.38 2.22
CA ILE A 203 9.36 9.47 1.08
C ILE A 203 10.24 10.09 0.00
N VAL A 204 11.25 9.35 -0.45
CA VAL A 204 12.17 9.78 -1.52
C VAL A 204 11.93 8.93 -2.75
N LEU A 205 11.61 9.56 -3.89
CA LEU A 205 11.52 8.89 -5.18
C LEU A 205 12.72 9.27 -6.05
N HIS A 206 13.44 8.27 -6.57
CA HIS A 206 14.57 8.48 -7.47
C HIS A 206 14.37 7.69 -8.76
N ASP A 207 14.39 8.36 -9.91
CA ASP A 207 14.40 7.72 -11.23
C ASP A 207 15.80 7.84 -11.84
N GLU A 208 16.58 6.77 -11.74
CA GLU A 208 17.95 6.72 -12.27
C GLU A 208 18.00 6.74 -13.80
N ARG A 209 16.89 6.44 -14.48
CA ARG A 209 16.80 6.49 -15.95
C ARG A 209 16.87 7.93 -16.44
N LYS A 210 16.35 8.87 -15.65
CA LYS A 210 16.29 10.31 -15.96
C LYS A 210 17.13 11.17 -15.01
N ASN A 211 17.72 10.57 -13.98
CA ASN A 211 18.44 11.24 -12.90
C ASN A 211 17.57 12.30 -12.18
N ILE A 212 16.30 11.98 -11.94
CA ILE A 212 15.33 12.85 -11.25
C ILE A 212 15.15 12.31 -9.84
N LYS A 213 15.23 13.18 -8.84
CA LYS A 213 15.01 12.84 -7.43
C LYS A 213 14.04 13.83 -6.80
N GLU A 214 12.98 13.31 -6.19
CA GLU A 214 11.98 14.09 -5.47
C GLU A 214 11.85 13.57 -4.03
N THR A 215 11.42 14.45 -3.13
CA THR A 215 11.22 14.12 -1.71
C THR A 215 9.90 14.69 -1.26
N PHE A 216 9.09 13.84 -0.63
CA PHE A 216 7.77 14.17 -0.11
C PHE A 216 7.81 14.03 1.42
N LYS A 217 7.40 15.07 2.13
CA LYS A 217 7.21 15.07 3.57
C LYS A 217 6.20 16.15 3.92
N TYR A 218 5.12 15.76 4.60
CA TYR A 218 4.05 16.67 4.95
C TYR A 218 3.68 16.51 6.42
N ASP A 219 3.80 17.59 7.19
CA ASP A 219 3.53 17.57 8.63
C ASP A 219 2.05 17.86 8.94
N GLU A 220 1.34 18.57 8.06
CA GLU A 220 -0.11 18.86 8.17
C GLU A 220 -1.01 17.70 7.68
N GLY A 221 -0.45 16.57 7.26
CA GLY A 221 -1.23 15.38 6.89
C GLY A 221 -2.24 15.60 5.75
N ILE A 222 -3.43 15.00 5.88
CA ILE A 222 -4.49 15.09 4.85
C ILE A 222 -5.04 16.51 4.66
N LYS A 223 -4.86 17.41 5.63
CA LYS A 223 -5.18 18.83 5.46
C LYS A 223 -4.34 19.47 4.35
N ALA A 224 -3.05 19.14 4.28
CA ALA A 224 -2.20 19.58 3.17
C ALA A 224 -2.56 18.89 1.85
N TYR A 225 -3.06 17.66 1.91
CA TYR A 225 -3.54 16.96 0.72
C TYR A 225 -4.74 17.67 0.09
N VAL A 226 -5.73 18.07 0.90
CA VAL A 226 -6.89 18.86 0.43
C VAL A 226 -6.45 20.17 -0.22
N LYS A 227 -5.52 20.90 0.40
CA LYS A 227 -4.94 22.13 -0.20
C LYS A 227 -4.32 21.86 -1.57
N GLN A 228 -3.61 20.75 -1.72
CA GLN A 228 -3.03 20.37 -3.01
C GLN A 228 -4.10 20.00 -4.04
N LEU A 229 -5.13 19.23 -3.66
CA LEU A 229 -6.20 18.82 -4.56
C LEU A 229 -7.00 20.02 -5.11
N ASN A 230 -7.10 21.07 -4.32
CA ASN A 230 -7.78 22.31 -4.68
C ASN A 230 -6.84 23.39 -5.24
N HIS A 231 -5.58 23.05 -5.51
CA HIS A 231 -4.65 23.98 -6.13
C HIS A 231 -5.18 24.45 -7.50
N GLY A 232 -5.37 25.77 -7.65
CA GLY A 232 -5.92 26.38 -8.86
C GLY A 232 -7.45 26.51 -8.87
N LYS A 233 -8.16 26.13 -7.81
CA LYS A 233 -9.59 26.39 -7.60
C LYS A 233 -9.79 27.53 -6.59
N GLU A 234 -10.95 28.20 -6.61
CA GLU A 234 -11.28 29.20 -5.60
C GLU A 234 -11.88 28.50 -4.37
N ALA A 235 -11.18 28.58 -3.24
CA ALA A 235 -11.65 28.00 -1.98
C ALA A 235 -12.69 28.92 -1.31
N LEU A 236 -13.83 28.35 -0.93
CA LEU A 236 -14.92 29.09 -0.27
C LEU A 236 -14.75 29.18 1.25
N GLN A 237 -13.90 28.34 1.82
CA GLN A 237 -13.57 28.34 3.25
C GLN A 237 -12.17 27.78 3.52
N GLU A 238 -11.71 27.90 4.76
CA GLU A 238 -10.53 27.18 5.23
C GLU A 238 -10.76 25.66 5.25
N VAL A 239 -9.67 24.88 5.16
CA VAL A 239 -9.77 23.43 5.27
C VAL A 239 -10.20 23.05 6.67
N VAL A 240 -11.34 22.37 6.77
CA VAL A 240 -11.82 21.74 8.00
C VAL A 240 -11.03 20.46 8.19
N ASP A 241 -10.45 20.26 9.37
CA ASP A 241 -9.64 19.09 9.75
C ASP A 241 -10.20 18.52 11.06
N ILE A 242 -10.73 17.30 11.00
CA ILE A 242 -11.42 16.61 12.08
C ILE A 242 -10.66 15.32 12.39
N ASN A 243 -10.28 15.16 13.65
CA ASN A 243 -9.68 13.94 14.17
C ASN A 243 -10.59 13.40 15.29
N TYR A 244 -10.99 12.14 15.19
CA TYR A 244 -11.91 11.52 16.14
C TYR A 244 -11.52 10.07 16.42
N ILE A 245 -11.59 9.66 17.69
CA ILE A 245 -11.39 8.28 18.10
C ILE A 245 -12.72 7.72 18.59
N TYR A 246 -13.29 6.80 17.82
CA TYR A 246 -14.49 6.08 18.20
C TYR A 246 -14.13 4.83 19.02
N LYS A 247 -14.71 4.70 20.22
CA LYS A 247 -14.55 3.52 21.07
C LYS A 247 -15.71 2.56 20.84
N THR A 248 -15.42 1.35 20.38
CA THR A 248 -16.43 0.31 20.19
C THR A 248 -16.91 -0.25 21.54
N GLN A 249 -18.04 -0.95 21.54
CA GLN A 249 -18.54 -1.66 22.73
C GLN A 249 -17.54 -2.70 23.27
N LYS A 250 -16.64 -3.21 22.42
CA LYS A 250 -15.58 -4.17 22.78
C LYS A 250 -14.28 -3.50 23.25
N LYS A 251 -14.27 -2.17 23.41
CA LYS A 251 -13.10 -1.33 23.73
C LYS A 251 -12.03 -1.28 22.63
N ASP A 252 -12.37 -1.64 21.39
CA ASP A 252 -11.51 -1.35 20.24
C ASP A 252 -11.60 0.15 19.92
N GLU A 253 -10.52 0.74 19.43
CA GLU A 253 -10.44 2.14 19.01
C GLU A 253 -10.39 2.21 17.49
N ILE A 254 -11.28 2.99 16.88
CA ILE A 254 -11.27 3.32 15.46
C ILE A 254 -10.91 4.80 15.34
N GLU A 255 -9.77 5.07 14.74
CA GLU A 255 -9.33 6.42 14.43
C GLU A 255 -9.95 6.87 13.09
N ILE A 256 -10.49 8.08 13.08
CA ILE A 256 -11.14 8.69 11.93
C ILE A 256 -10.52 10.09 11.76
N GLU A 257 -9.90 10.31 10.62
CA GLU A 257 -9.38 11.61 10.20
C GLU A 257 -10.12 12.05 8.93
N VAL A 258 -10.66 13.27 8.93
CA VAL A 258 -11.38 13.85 7.80
C VAL A 258 -10.89 15.27 7.57
N ALA A 259 -10.45 15.55 6.34
CA ALA A 259 -10.21 16.90 5.88
C ALA A 259 -11.12 17.23 4.69
N LEU A 260 -11.77 18.40 4.72
CA LEU A 260 -12.68 18.82 3.65
C LEU A 260 -12.61 20.33 3.41
N GLN A 261 -12.92 20.73 2.17
CA GLN A 261 -12.97 22.13 1.75
C GLN A 261 -13.91 22.25 0.54
N TYR A 262 -14.88 23.16 0.61
CA TYR A 262 -15.68 23.54 -0.56
C TYR A 262 -14.92 24.52 -1.44
N THR A 263 -15.15 24.38 -2.75
CA THR A 263 -14.63 25.26 -3.80
C THR A 263 -15.79 25.84 -4.61
N ASP A 264 -15.50 26.80 -5.47
CA ASP A 264 -16.41 27.34 -6.48
C ASP A 264 -16.86 26.32 -7.55
N GLY A 265 -16.22 25.15 -7.63
CA GLY A 265 -16.61 24.06 -8.53
C GLY A 265 -17.81 23.21 -8.05
N TYR A 266 -18.53 22.65 -9.01
CA TYR A 266 -19.73 21.80 -8.80
C TYR A 266 -19.44 20.29 -8.78
N GLN A 267 -18.18 19.87 -8.90
CA GLN A 267 -17.81 18.46 -8.93
C GLN A 267 -17.48 17.94 -7.52
N GLU A 268 -18.18 16.89 -7.09
CA GLU A 268 -17.81 16.13 -5.89
C GLU A 268 -16.50 15.36 -6.15
N ASN A 269 -15.56 15.48 -5.21
CA ASN A 269 -14.34 14.67 -5.22
C ASN A 269 -14.06 14.15 -3.81
N ILE A 270 -14.50 12.93 -3.54
CA ILE A 270 -14.23 12.23 -2.28
C ILE A 270 -13.14 11.20 -2.49
N ILE A 271 -12.14 11.28 -1.61
CA ILE A 271 -10.97 10.41 -1.61
C ILE A 271 -10.92 9.73 -0.24
N SER A 272 -11.15 8.41 -0.22
CA SER A 272 -11.27 7.64 1.01
C SER A 272 -10.16 6.57 1.14
N PHE A 273 -9.77 6.31 2.39
CA PHE A 273 -8.72 5.36 2.76
C PHE A 273 -9.12 4.53 3.97
N VAL A 274 -8.56 3.33 4.06
CA VAL A 274 -8.56 2.51 5.28
C VAL A 274 -7.14 2.01 5.50
N ASN A 275 -6.56 2.31 6.66
CA ASN A 275 -5.16 1.97 6.99
C ASN A 275 -4.17 2.35 5.87
N ASN A 276 -4.29 3.56 5.34
CA ASN A 276 -3.51 4.13 4.21
C ASN A 276 -3.67 3.43 2.85
N VAL A 277 -4.56 2.43 2.76
CA VAL A 277 -4.94 1.80 1.49
C VAL A 277 -6.09 2.57 0.88
N ARG A 278 -5.94 2.95 -0.40
CA ARG A 278 -6.95 3.70 -1.15
C ARG A 278 -8.16 2.82 -1.45
N THR A 279 -9.35 3.26 -1.05
CA THR A 279 -10.62 2.58 -1.34
C THR A 279 -11.32 3.24 -2.53
N LYS A 280 -11.02 2.77 -3.76
CA LYS A 280 -11.54 3.39 -4.99
C LYS A 280 -13.06 3.31 -5.13
N ASP A 281 -13.66 2.22 -4.66
CA ASP A 281 -15.10 1.98 -4.71
C ASP A 281 -15.81 2.44 -3.42
N GLY A 282 -15.10 3.19 -2.57
CA GLY A 282 -15.61 3.65 -1.28
C GLY A 282 -15.79 2.51 -0.28
N GLY A 283 -16.90 2.54 0.46
CA GLY A 283 -17.22 1.55 1.48
C GLY A 283 -18.11 2.11 2.59
N SER A 284 -18.21 1.36 3.69
CA SER A 284 -19.03 1.74 4.85
C SER A 284 -18.60 3.07 5.48
N HIS A 285 -17.30 3.38 5.49
CA HIS A 285 -16.73 4.64 5.97
C HIS A 285 -17.19 5.82 5.12
N GLU A 286 -17.19 5.70 3.79
CA GLU A 286 -17.64 6.76 2.90
C GLU A 286 -19.15 6.98 2.99
N VAL A 287 -19.94 5.90 3.02
CA VAL A 287 -21.40 5.97 3.21
C VAL A 287 -21.74 6.62 4.54
N GLY A 288 -21.02 6.26 5.61
CA GLY A 288 -21.16 6.85 6.93
C GLY A 288 -20.82 8.35 6.94
N PHE A 289 -19.72 8.73 6.28
CA PHE A 289 -19.33 10.14 6.14
C PHE A 289 -20.39 10.96 5.40
N LYS A 290 -20.81 10.51 4.20
CA LYS A 290 -21.85 11.18 3.39
C LYS A 290 -23.14 11.36 4.18
N SER A 291 -23.64 10.27 4.77
CA SER A 291 -24.89 10.30 5.56
C SER A 291 -24.78 11.23 6.77
N GLY A 292 -23.63 11.23 7.46
CA GLY A 292 -23.38 12.10 8.60
C GLY A 292 -23.33 13.58 8.21
N LEU A 293 -22.62 13.90 7.12
CA LEU A 293 -22.48 15.26 6.62
C LEU A 293 -23.84 15.84 6.18
N THR A 294 -24.60 15.11 5.35
CA THR A 294 -25.94 15.53 4.90
C THR A 294 -26.87 15.79 6.09
N LYS A 295 -26.83 14.92 7.10
CA LYS A 295 -27.64 15.08 8.31
C LYS A 295 -27.24 16.33 9.09
N VAL A 296 -25.96 16.54 9.36
CA VAL A 296 -25.47 17.68 10.16
C VAL A 296 -25.79 19.01 9.48
N ILE A 297 -25.64 19.10 8.16
CA ILE A 297 -25.98 20.31 7.39
C ILE A 297 -27.47 20.62 7.49
N ASN A 298 -28.33 19.62 7.28
CA ASN A 298 -29.79 19.79 7.39
C ASN A 298 -30.22 20.17 8.82
N ASP A 299 -29.69 19.47 9.83
CA ASP A 299 -29.99 19.77 11.24
C ASP A 299 -29.57 21.20 11.60
N TYR A 300 -28.41 21.66 11.11
CA TYR A 300 -27.96 23.05 11.27
C TYR A 300 -28.89 24.03 10.57
N ALA A 301 -29.23 23.78 9.30
CA ALA A 301 -30.08 24.65 8.50
C ALA A 301 -31.49 24.82 9.10
N ARG A 302 -32.07 23.75 9.64
CA ARG A 302 -33.35 23.80 10.37
C ARG A 302 -33.24 24.56 11.68
N LYS A 303 -32.22 24.26 12.48
CA LYS A 303 -32.01 24.87 13.80
C LYS A 303 -31.89 26.38 13.73
N TYR A 304 -31.24 26.90 12.68
CA TYR A 304 -31.04 28.34 12.49
C TYR A 304 -32.02 28.99 11.50
N GLY A 305 -33.06 28.24 11.08
CA GLY A 305 -34.11 28.78 10.22
C GLY A 305 -33.68 29.12 8.78
N ILE A 306 -32.55 28.59 8.32
CA ILE A 306 -32.10 28.66 6.92
C ILE A 306 -33.06 27.86 6.03
N LEU A 307 -33.47 26.67 6.50
CA LEU A 307 -34.59 25.90 5.96
C LEU A 307 -35.80 26.07 6.88
N LYS A 308 -36.90 26.58 6.33
CA LYS A 308 -38.16 26.75 7.07
C LYS A 308 -38.88 25.43 7.18
N GLU A 309 -39.75 25.25 8.16
CA GLU A 309 -40.47 23.99 8.45
C GLU A 309 -41.15 23.33 7.22
N LYS A 310 -41.59 24.12 6.24
CA LYS A 310 -42.24 23.63 5.01
C LYS A 310 -41.28 23.26 3.88
N ASP A 311 -40.04 23.73 3.93
CA ASP A 311 -39.04 23.43 2.90
C ASP A 311 -38.65 21.96 3.02
N ASN A 312 -38.29 21.31 1.91
CA ASN A 312 -37.70 19.97 1.96
C ASN A 312 -36.26 20.04 2.52
N ASN A 313 -35.74 18.90 2.99
CA ASN A 313 -34.32 18.80 3.30
C ASN A 313 -33.48 18.89 2.01
N LEU A 314 -32.25 19.35 2.15
CA LEU A 314 -31.23 19.24 1.10
C LEU A 314 -30.86 17.78 0.91
N ASP A 315 -30.70 17.36 -0.35
CA ASP A 315 -30.18 16.05 -0.70
C ASP A 315 -28.67 16.02 -0.50
N GLY A 316 -28.08 14.82 -0.43
CA GLY A 316 -26.63 14.70 -0.21
C GLY A 316 -25.75 15.18 -1.38
N VAL A 317 -26.36 15.44 -2.53
CA VAL A 317 -25.68 15.96 -3.73
C VAL A 317 -25.71 17.49 -3.82
N ASP A 318 -26.52 18.15 -2.98
CA ASP A 318 -26.67 19.60 -2.91
C ASP A 318 -25.57 20.25 -2.04
#